data_AF-A0A4U0W3Q3-F1
#
_entry.id   AF-A0A4U0W3Q3-F1
#
_cell.length_a   1.000
_cell.length_b   1.000
_cell.length_c   1.000
_cell.angle_alpha   90.00
_cell.angle_beta   90.00
_cell.angle_gamma   90.00
#
_symmetry.space_group_name_H-M   'P 1'
#
loop_
_entity.id
_entity.type
_entity.pdbx_description
1 polymer ?
#
loop_
_entity_poly.entity_id
_entity_poly.type
_entity_poly.pdbx_seq_one_letter_code
_entity_poly.pdbx_strand_id
1 'polypeptide(L)'
;AKKATAGTSWFNLPRTDLTPQLKRDLQLLKMRNVLDPHRHYKKDGGKMQAPEYSQVGTIIEGPTEFFTGRIENKQRKKTFVEEVLAGEQETGRFKKKYGELQGRKTSGKKAFYKAMKANRKVGGVKKGSG
;
A
#
# COMPACT_ATOMS: atom_id res chain seq x y z
N ALA A 1 -18.49 -15.25 27.82
CA ALA A 1 -19.17 -15.63 26.55
C ALA A 1 -18.20 -16.43 25.69
N LYS A 2 -18.62 -17.56 25.11
CA LYS A 2 -17.80 -18.31 24.13
C LYS A 2 -17.56 -17.42 22.92
N LYS A 3 -16.29 -17.14 22.56
CA LYS A 3 -15.96 -16.40 21.33
C LYS A 3 -16.44 -17.22 20.13
N ALA A 4 -17.07 -16.56 19.16
CA ALA A 4 -17.48 -17.23 17.93
C ALA A 4 -16.26 -17.78 17.17
N THR A 5 -16.38 -18.98 16.63
CA THR A 5 -15.35 -19.66 15.83
C THR A 5 -15.98 -20.24 14.57
N ALA A 6 -15.17 -20.55 13.56
CA ALA A 6 -15.63 -21.17 12.32
C ALA A 6 -16.08 -22.65 12.47
N GLY A 7 -16.13 -23.17 13.70
CA GLY A 7 -16.53 -24.54 14.02
C GLY A 7 -15.40 -25.56 13.95
N THR A 8 -15.71 -26.80 14.35
CA THR A 8 -14.74 -27.91 14.46
C THR A 8 -14.19 -28.35 13.12
N SER A 9 -14.99 -28.27 12.05
CA SER A 9 -14.55 -28.56 10.67
C SER A 9 -13.42 -27.64 10.19
N TRP A 10 -13.24 -26.49 10.86
CA TRP A 10 -12.14 -25.56 10.60
C TRP A 10 -11.28 -25.33 11.84
N PHE A 11 -11.11 -26.40 12.64
CA PHE A 11 -10.27 -26.43 13.84
C PHE A 11 -10.51 -25.26 14.81
N ASN A 12 -11.75 -24.77 14.86
CA ASN A 12 -12.16 -23.63 15.68
C ASN A 12 -11.40 -22.32 15.38
N LEU A 13 -11.11 -22.03 14.10
CA LEU A 13 -10.52 -20.76 13.70
C LEU A 13 -11.33 -19.58 14.31
N PRO A 14 -10.65 -18.65 15.01
CA PRO A 14 -11.34 -17.60 15.74
C PRO A 14 -11.97 -16.58 14.81
N ARG A 15 -13.06 -15.93 15.27
CA ARG A 15 -13.61 -14.76 14.61
C ARG A 15 -12.55 -13.66 14.52
N THR A 16 -12.47 -13.01 13.37
CA THR A 16 -11.55 -11.90 13.13
C THR A 16 -11.80 -10.77 14.11
N ASP A 17 -10.75 -10.40 14.85
CA ASP A 17 -10.72 -9.18 15.65
C ASP A 17 -10.06 -8.07 14.81
N LEU A 18 -10.89 -7.15 14.29
CA LEU A 18 -10.45 -6.14 13.34
C LEU A 18 -9.74 -4.97 14.02
N THR A 19 -8.56 -5.24 14.56
CA THR A 19 -7.67 -4.22 15.11
C THR A 19 -7.25 -3.22 14.02
N PRO A 20 -6.88 -1.97 14.38
CA PRO A 20 -6.38 -1.00 13.41
C PRO A 20 -5.17 -1.48 12.61
N GLN A 21 -4.29 -2.29 13.21
CA GLN A 21 -3.14 -2.89 12.56
C GLN A 21 -3.59 -3.92 11.52
N LEU A 22 -4.43 -4.88 11.92
CA LEU A 22 -4.92 -5.92 11.02
C LEU A 22 -5.72 -5.32 9.84
N LYS A 23 -6.50 -4.27 10.10
CA LYS A 23 -7.22 -3.56 9.04
C LYS A 23 -6.27 -3.02 7.96
N ARG A 24 -5.12 -2.46 8.34
CA ARG A 24 -4.11 -1.97 7.38
C ARG A 24 -3.46 -3.12 6.62
N ASP A 25 -3.10 -4.21 7.31
CA ASP A 25 -2.53 -5.40 6.69
C ASP A 25 -3.50 -6.01 5.66
N LEU A 26 -4.78 -6.14 6.00
CA LEU A 26 -5.83 -6.62 5.09
C LEU A 26 -6.06 -5.68 3.91
N GLN A 27 -6.01 -4.36 4.14
CA GLN A 27 -6.09 -3.39 3.06
C GLN A 27 -4.89 -3.52 2.12
N LEU A 28 -3.69 -3.76 2.66
CA LEU A 28 -2.48 -3.96 1.88
C LEU A 28 -2.54 -5.25 1.06
N LEU A 29 -3.04 -6.34 1.65
CA LEU A 29 -3.29 -7.60 0.95
C LEU A 29 -4.30 -7.44 -0.19
N LYS A 30 -5.37 -6.66 0.01
CA LYS A 30 -6.32 -6.32 -1.05
C LYS A 30 -5.65 -5.58 -2.21
N MET A 31 -4.63 -4.77 -1.91
CA MET A 31 -3.86 -4.00 -2.88
C MET A 31 -2.56 -4.71 -3.30
N ARG A 32 -2.38 -6.02 -3.04
CA ARG A 32 -1.13 -6.74 -3.32
C ARG A 32 -0.63 -6.62 -4.76
N ASN A 33 -1.54 -6.42 -5.71
CA ASN A 33 -1.25 -6.24 -7.13
C ASN A 33 -0.50 -4.94 -7.46
N VAL A 34 -0.44 -3.96 -6.56
CA VAL A 34 0.32 -2.72 -6.76
C VAL A 34 1.66 -2.73 -6.00
N LEU A 35 1.91 -3.75 -5.18
CA LEU A 35 3.12 -3.84 -4.35
C LEU A 35 4.34 -4.33 -5.11
N ASP A 36 4.16 -5.03 -6.22
CA ASP A 36 5.26 -5.46 -7.07
C ASP A 36 4.80 -5.39 -8.53
N PRO A 37 5.43 -4.55 -9.39
CA PRO A 37 5.05 -4.42 -10.79
C PRO A 37 5.28 -5.69 -11.60
N HIS A 38 6.07 -6.65 -11.09
CA HIS A 38 6.37 -7.91 -11.76
C HIS A 38 5.47 -9.06 -11.27
N ARG A 39 4.69 -8.87 -10.20
CA ARG A 39 3.78 -9.90 -9.67
C ARG A 39 2.33 -9.57 -9.97
N HIS A 40 1.74 -10.38 -10.84
CA HIS A 40 0.34 -10.27 -11.22
C HIS A 40 -0.50 -11.33 -10.50
N TYR A 41 -1.38 -10.89 -9.61
CA TYR A 41 -2.27 -11.78 -8.85
C TYR A 41 -3.65 -11.89 -9.52
N LYS A 42 -4.34 -13.01 -9.30
CA LYS A 42 -5.74 -13.17 -9.69
C LYS A 42 -6.61 -12.10 -9.01
N LYS A 43 -7.52 -11.50 -9.78
CA LYS A 43 -8.45 -10.48 -9.28
C LYS A 43 -9.60 -11.14 -8.52
N ASP A 44 -9.80 -10.75 -7.26
CA ASP A 44 -10.96 -11.17 -6.44
C ASP A 44 -12.21 -10.30 -6.66
N GLY A 45 -12.42 -9.83 -7.89
CA GLY A 45 -13.64 -9.09 -8.27
C GLY A 45 -13.90 -7.78 -7.50
N GLY A 46 -12.89 -7.21 -6.84
CA GLY A 46 -13.00 -5.95 -6.07
C GLY A 46 -13.69 -6.07 -4.70
N LYS A 47 -14.22 -7.26 -4.36
CA LYS A 47 -15.04 -7.51 -3.18
C LYS A 47 -14.27 -8.05 -1.97
N MET A 48 -12.94 -8.08 -2.02
CA MET A 48 -12.16 -8.51 -0.85
C MET A 48 -12.50 -7.60 0.34
N GLN A 49 -13.24 -8.16 1.29
CA GLN A 49 -13.59 -7.62 2.59
C GLN A 49 -12.74 -8.33 3.64
N ALA A 50 -12.69 -7.78 4.85
CA ALA A 50 -12.08 -8.50 5.95
C ALA A 50 -12.83 -9.83 6.13
N PRO A 51 -12.13 -10.98 6.17
CA PRO A 51 -12.78 -12.26 6.39
C PRO A 51 -13.45 -12.30 7.77
N GLU A 52 -14.56 -13.01 7.92
CA GLU A 52 -15.26 -13.14 9.20
C GLU A 52 -14.42 -13.88 10.25
N TYR A 53 -13.60 -14.84 9.81
CA TYR A 53 -12.70 -15.63 10.63
C TYR A 53 -11.28 -15.52 10.06
N SER A 54 -10.29 -15.23 10.91
CA SER A 54 -8.89 -15.13 10.50
C SER A 54 -7.94 -15.25 11.68
N GLN A 55 -6.68 -15.52 11.36
CA GLN A 55 -5.58 -15.54 12.30
C GLN A 55 -4.33 -14.98 11.63
N VAL A 56 -3.51 -14.26 12.41
CA VAL A 56 -2.20 -13.81 11.98
C VAL A 56 -1.18 -14.83 12.46
N GLY A 57 -0.37 -15.33 11.54
CA GLY A 57 0.70 -16.29 11.82
C GLY A 57 2.03 -15.82 11.26
N THR A 58 3.10 -16.46 11.70
CA THR A 58 4.47 -16.21 11.22
C THR A 58 5.02 -17.50 10.63
N ILE A 59 5.74 -17.39 9.52
CA ILE A 59 6.36 -18.55 8.88
C ILE A 59 7.51 -19.03 9.78
N ILE A 60 7.51 -20.32 10.10
CA ILE A 60 8.64 -21.01 10.74
C ILE A 60 9.46 -21.63 9.61
N GLU A 61 10.68 -21.13 9.42
CA GLU A 61 11.58 -21.55 8.36
C GLU A 61 12.01 -23.01 8.56
N GLY A 62 12.13 -23.75 7.45
CA GLY A 62 12.55 -25.15 7.47
C GLY A 62 14.03 -25.33 7.81
N PRO A 63 14.44 -26.48 8.38
CA PRO A 63 15.82 -26.71 8.81
C PRO A 63 16.82 -26.93 7.65
N THR A 64 16.36 -26.97 6.40
CA THR A 64 17.19 -27.28 5.22
C THR A 64 17.66 -26.05 4.44
N GLU A 65 17.04 -24.88 4.65
CA GLU A 65 17.27 -23.66 3.85
C GLU A 65 17.82 -22.53 4.74
N PHE A 66 19.14 -22.45 4.88
CA PHE A 66 19.78 -21.52 5.82
C PHE A 66 20.01 -20.11 5.27
N PHE A 67 20.30 -19.98 3.97
CA PHE A 67 20.85 -18.74 3.41
C PHE A 67 19.87 -17.91 2.59
N THR A 68 18.95 -18.54 1.87
CA THR A 68 18.07 -17.86 0.90
C THR A 68 16.62 -17.76 1.37
N GLY A 69 16.13 -18.79 2.07
CA GLY A 69 14.75 -18.85 2.58
C GLY A 69 14.53 -18.17 3.93
N ARG A 70 15.59 -17.64 4.55
CA ARG A 70 15.56 -17.12 5.92
C ARG A 70 15.69 -15.60 5.97
N ILE A 71 14.85 -14.96 6.78
CA ILE A 71 14.92 -13.54 7.07
C ILE A 71 15.79 -13.33 8.32
N GLU A 72 16.81 -12.47 8.21
CA GLU A 72 17.68 -12.08 9.32
C GLU A 72 16.88 -11.40 10.44
N ASN A 73 17.25 -11.61 11.70
CA ASN A 73 16.48 -11.12 12.86
C ASN A 73 16.20 -9.60 12.83
N LYS A 74 17.13 -8.79 12.32
CA LYS A 74 16.95 -7.32 12.20
C LYS A 74 15.93 -6.92 11.11
N GLN A 75 15.74 -7.77 10.10
CA GLN A 75 14.80 -7.54 9.01
C GLN A 75 13.39 -8.02 9.36
N ARG A 76 13.24 -8.95 10.32
CA ARG A 76 11.94 -9.42 10.81
C ARG A 76 11.14 -8.26 11.41
N LYS A 77 9.95 -8.01 10.85
CA LYS A 77 8.99 -7.00 11.34
C LYS A 77 7.79 -7.65 12.00
N LYS A 78 7.01 -6.87 12.75
CA LYS A 78 5.86 -7.38 13.50
C LYS A 78 4.60 -7.48 12.64
N THR A 79 4.47 -6.61 11.64
CA THR A 79 3.31 -6.54 10.76
C THR A 79 3.71 -6.55 9.29
N PHE A 80 2.78 -6.95 8.43
CA PHE A 80 3.02 -7.01 6.99
C PHE A 80 3.24 -5.62 6.40
N VAL A 81 2.52 -4.61 6.90
CA VAL A 81 2.72 -3.21 6.51
C VAL A 81 4.14 -2.72 6.85
N GLU A 82 4.67 -3.05 8.03
CA GLU A 82 6.04 -2.65 8.42
C GLU A 82 7.09 -3.26 7.48
N GLU A 83 6.92 -4.51 7.07
CA GLU A 83 7.81 -5.18 6.13
C GLU A 83 7.81 -4.48 4.77
N VAL A 84 6.63 -4.15 4.25
CA VAL A 84 6.48 -3.43 2.98
C VAL A 84 7.06 -2.01 3.06
N LEU A 85 6.92 -1.33 4.20
CA LEU A 85 7.52 -0.01 4.41
C LEU A 85 9.05 -0.08 4.48
N ALA A 86 9.61 -1.12 5.08
CA ALA A 86 11.06 -1.34 5.09
C ALA A 86 11.59 -1.54 3.65
N GLY A 87 10.91 -2.36 2.84
CA GLY A 87 11.28 -2.53 1.42
C GLY A 87 11.11 -1.25 0.58
N GLU A 88 10.12 -0.40 0.91
CA GLU A 88 9.99 0.91 0.25
C GLU A 88 11.12 1.87 0.62
N GLN A 89 11.66 1.82 1.84
CA GLN A 89 12.81 2.65 2.20
C GLN A 89 14.05 2.31 1.37
N GLU A 90 14.19 1.04 0.96
CA GLU A 90 15.28 0.59 0.11
C GLU A 90 15.03 0.90 -1.37
N THR A 91 13.80 0.70 -1.87
CA THR A 91 13.49 0.81 -3.30
C THR A 91 13.05 2.21 -3.74
N GLY A 92 12.45 3.00 -2.86
CA GLY A 92 11.91 4.35 -3.13
C GLY A 92 10.82 4.41 -4.22
N ARG A 93 10.25 3.26 -4.60
CA ARG A 93 9.42 3.12 -5.79
C ARG A 93 8.04 3.76 -5.59
N PHE A 94 7.39 3.53 -4.47
CA PHE A 94 6.10 4.14 -4.16
C PHE A 94 6.22 5.67 -4.12
N LYS A 95 7.28 6.20 -3.52
CA LYS A 95 7.54 7.65 -3.49
C LYS A 95 7.69 8.22 -4.91
N LYS A 96 8.51 7.59 -5.75
CA LYS A 96 8.69 7.99 -7.16
C LYS A 96 7.37 7.95 -7.92
N LYS A 97 6.65 6.82 -7.84
CA LYS A 97 5.40 6.62 -8.57
C LYS A 97 4.31 7.57 -8.11
N TYR A 98 4.23 7.84 -6.82
CA TYR A 98 3.33 8.83 -6.25
C TYR A 98 3.61 10.23 -6.81
N GLY A 99 4.89 10.64 -6.89
CA GLY A 99 5.29 11.92 -7.48
C GLY A 99 4.86 12.05 -8.95
N GLU A 100 5.11 11.03 -9.77
CA GLU A 100 4.66 10.98 -11.16
C GLU A 100 3.13 11.12 -11.27
N LEU A 101 2.38 10.39 -10.44
CA LEU A 101 0.93 10.42 -10.42
C LEU A 101 0.41 11.78 -9.96
N GLN A 102 1.03 12.41 -8.96
CA GLN A 102 0.67 13.76 -8.53
C GLN A 102 0.90 14.76 -9.65
N GLY A 103 2.08 14.77 -10.28
CA GLY A 103 2.37 15.66 -11.40
C GLY A 103 1.34 15.52 -12.53
N ARG A 104 1.00 14.29 -12.91
CA ARG A 104 -0.07 14.02 -13.90
C ARG A 104 -1.43 14.52 -13.44
N LYS A 105 -1.80 14.27 -12.17
CA LYS A 105 -3.09 14.67 -11.61
C LYS A 105 -3.21 16.18 -11.36
N THR A 106 -2.12 16.90 -11.18
CA THR A 106 -2.11 18.35 -10.95
C THR A 106 -1.93 19.16 -12.24
N SER A 107 -1.44 18.53 -13.31
CA SER A 107 -1.31 19.15 -14.63
C SER A 107 -2.63 19.75 -15.10
N GLY A 108 -2.57 20.95 -15.68
CA GLY A 108 -3.73 21.67 -16.22
C GLY A 108 -4.76 22.19 -15.19
N LYS A 109 -4.55 21.96 -13.89
CA LYS A 109 -5.49 22.40 -12.84
C LYS A 109 -5.27 23.87 -12.45
N LYS A 110 -5.80 24.25 -11.28
CA LYS A 110 -5.80 25.60 -10.72
C LYS A 110 -4.43 26.27 -10.70
N ALA A 111 -3.35 25.53 -10.39
CA ALA A 111 -2.00 26.07 -10.38
C ALA A 111 -1.55 26.51 -11.78
N PHE A 112 -1.76 25.67 -12.79
CA PHE A 112 -1.48 25.99 -14.20
C PHE A 112 -2.29 27.21 -14.67
N TYR A 113 -3.60 27.25 -14.37
CA TYR A 113 -4.46 28.37 -14.72
C TYR A 113 -4.01 29.69 -14.06
N LYS A 114 -3.62 29.65 -12.77
CA LYS A 114 -3.07 30.81 -12.06
C LYS A 114 -1.77 31.30 -12.70
N ALA A 115 -0.86 30.40 -13.04
CA ALA A 115 0.40 30.74 -13.71
C ALA A 115 0.15 31.40 -15.08
N MET A 116 -0.79 30.88 -15.87
CA MET A 116 -1.17 31.49 -17.14
C MET A 116 -1.74 32.91 -16.98
N LYS A 117 -2.61 33.13 -15.97
CA LYS A 117 -3.10 34.50 -15.67
C LYS A 117 -1.99 35.44 -15.24
N ALA A 118 -1.07 34.97 -14.40
CA ALA A 118 0.07 35.77 -13.95
C ALA A 118 0.93 36.20 -15.15
N ASN A 119 1.24 35.26 -16.05
CA ASN A 119 2.00 35.55 -17.28
C ASN A 119 1.25 36.56 -18.19
N ARG A 120 -0.08 36.46 -18.30
CA ARG A 120 -0.89 37.44 -19.05
C ARG A 120 -0.85 38.84 -18.42
N LYS A 121 -0.82 38.95 -17.09
CA LYS A 121 -0.69 40.24 -16.40
C LYS A 121 0.70 40.85 -16.60
N VAL A 122 1.75 40.05 -16.52
CA VAL A 122 3.13 40.51 -16.71
C VAL A 122 3.40 40.92 -18.16
N GLY A 123 2.86 40.19 -19.14
CA GLY A 123 2.96 40.56 -20.56
C GLY A 123 2.05 41.72 -21.00
N GLY A 124 1.12 42.18 -20.15
CA GLY A 124 0.17 43.24 -20.45
C GLY A 124 0.69 44.67 -20.23
N VAL A 125 1.90 44.85 -19.70
CA VAL A 125 2.50 46.17 -19.42
C VAL A 125 3.58 46.48 -20.46
N LYS A 126 3.17 46.69 -21.71
CA LYS A 126 3.93 47.42 -22.75
C LYS A 126 3.00 47.71 -23.94
N LYS A 127 2.06 48.64 -23.76
CA LYS A 127 1.42 49.34 -24.87
C LYS A 127 1.12 50.78 -24.47
N GLY A 128 1.94 51.70 -25.00
CA GLY A 128 1.59 53.10 -25.20
C GLY A 128 1.97 54.09 -24.09
N SER A 129 3.26 54.43 -24.01
CA SER A 129 3.67 55.82 -23.70
C SER A 129 4.58 56.24 -24.85
N GLY A 130 4.03 57.03 -25.76
CA GLY A 130 4.61 57.45 -27.04
C GLY A 130 3.50 57.98 -27.92
#